data_AF-A0A6G1ZAB1-F1
#
_entry.id   AF-A0A6G1ZAB1-F1
#
_cell.length_a   1.000
_cell.length_b   1.000
_cell.length_c   1.000
_cell.angle_alpha   90.00
_cell.angle_beta   90.00
_cell.angle_gamma   90.00
#
_symmetry.space_group_name_H-M   'P 1'
#
loop_
_entity.id
_entity.type
_entity.pdbx_description
1 polymer ?
#
loop_
_entity_poly.entity_id
_entity_poly.type
_entity_poly.pdbx_seq_one_letter_code
_entity_poly.pdbx_strand_id
1 'polypeptide(L)'
;MKNYWILILAILVTGVFPQTAFSDNVHVKGKWGDDRIRTIFPKVPEVSIDGSVLSIYSADSLSDLTITVVDAEGKVILEECITISSGETVHFTLGEITGMYQVRLSHKYGYLQGDFIL
;
A
#
# COMPACT_ATOMS: atom_id res chain seq x y z
N MET A 1 -44.30 -18.59 -29.66
CA MET A 1 -44.52 -18.06 -28.30
C MET A 1 -43.27 -18.28 -27.49
N LYS A 2 -42.68 -17.17 -27.00
CA LYS A 2 -41.75 -17.00 -25.87
C LYS A 2 -40.53 -17.94 -25.73
N ASN A 3 -39.37 -17.34 -25.99
CA ASN A 3 -38.07 -17.65 -25.39
C ASN A 3 -38.18 -17.89 -23.87
N TYR A 4 -37.44 -18.88 -23.38
CA TYR A 4 -36.90 -18.86 -22.01
C TYR A 4 -35.41 -19.12 -22.06
N TRP A 5 -34.67 -18.01 -22.08
CA TRP A 5 -33.33 -17.94 -21.55
C TRP A 5 -33.39 -18.12 -20.03
N ILE A 6 -32.33 -18.71 -19.48
CA ILE A 6 -31.64 -18.37 -18.21
C ILE A 6 -31.12 -19.68 -17.58
N LEU A 7 -29.83 -19.95 -17.79
CA LEU A 7 -29.03 -20.76 -16.88
C LEU A 7 -28.45 -19.79 -15.84
N ILE A 8 -28.98 -19.80 -14.61
CA ILE A 8 -28.31 -19.19 -13.46
C ILE A 8 -27.74 -20.33 -12.63
N LEU A 9 -26.41 -20.39 -12.57
CA LEU A 9 -25.71 -20.81 -11.35
C LEU A 9 -24.31 -20.19 -11.36
N ALA A 10 -24.22 -18.90 -11.01
CA ALA A 10 -22.97 -18.30 -10.59
C ALA A 10 -22.85 -18.49 -9.08
N ILE A 11 -21.98 -19.41 -8.66
CA ILE A 11 -21.65 -19.61 -7.25
C ILE A 11 -20.76 -18.43 -6.84
N LEU A 12 -21.37 -17.42 -6.21
CA LEU A 12 -20.63 -16.36 -5.52
C LEU A 12 -20.07 -16.97 -4.22
N VAL A 13 -18.84 -17.48 -4.27
CA VAL A 13 -18.11 -17.86 -3.06
C VAL A 13 -17.69 -16.57 -2.35
N THR A 14 -18.56 -15.99 -1.53
CA THR A 14 -18.13 -15.05 -0.49
C THR A 14 -17.56 -15.87 0.66
N GLY A 15 -16.35 -16.36 0.45
CA GLY A 15 -15.55 -17.03 1.47
C GLY A 15 -14.28 -16.23 1.69
N VAL A 16 -14.38 -15.04 2.26
CA VAL A 16 -13.19 -14.38 2.80
C VAL A 16 -12.93 -15.01 4.18
N PHE A 17 -12.28 -16.17 4.14
CA PHE A 17 -11.44 -16.56 5.27
C PHE A 17 -10.44 -15.41 5.48
N PRO A 18 -10.21 -14.92 6.70
CA PRO A 18 -9.02 -14.13 6.95
C PRO A 18 -7.85 -15.10 6.76
N GLN A 19 -7.31 -15.16 5.54
CA GLN A 19 -5.94 -15.60 5.38
C GLN A 19 -5.15 -14.61 6.20
N THR A 20 -4.71 -15.05 7.37
CA THR A 20 -3.63 -14.40 8.09
C THR A 20 -2.39 -14.61 7.24
N ALA A 21 -2.32 -13.85 6.13
CA ALA A 21 -1.10 -13.64 5.41
C ALA A 21 -0.15 -13.01 6.44
N PHE A 22 0.96 -13.67 6.69
CA PHE A 22 2.07 -13.08 7.43
C PHE A 22 2.62 -11.97 6.54
N SER A 23 1.95 -10.82 6.53
CA SER A 23 2.49 -9.62 5.90
C SER A 23 3.48 -9.01 6.88
N ASP A 24 4.73 -8.93 6.45
CA ASP A 24 5.78 -8.31 7.23
C ASP A 24 5.58 -6.79 7.19
N ASN A 25 5.39 -6.20 8.37
CA ASN A 25 5.26 -4.75 8.47
C ASN A 25 6.61 -4.10 8.18
N VAL A 26 6.63 -3.20 7.20
CA VAL A 26 7.81 -2.38 6.89
C VAL A 26 7.81 -1.20 7.84
N HIS A 27 8.81 -1.16 8.71
CA HIS A 27 8.91 -0.09 9.69
C HIS A 27 9.39 1.21 9.02
N VAL A 28 8.46 2.13 8.79
CA VAL A 28 8.75 3.44 8.20
C VAL A 28 9.04 4.50 9.26
N LYS A 29 10.07 5.32 9.02
CA LYS A 29 10.49 6.44 9.88
C LYS A 29 10.66 7.71 9.05
N GLY A 30 10.48 8.86 9.69
CA GLY A 30 10.72 10.16 9.05
C GLY A 30 9.87 11.25 9.69
N LYS A 31 9.61 12.32 8.92
CA LYS A 31 8.75 13.41 9.35
C LYS A 31 7.34 13.18 8.82
N TRP A 32 6.34 13.23 9.68
CA TRP A 32 4.94 13.22 9.27
C TRP A 32 4.11 14.13 10.18
N GLY A 33 3.48 15.13 9.57
CA GLY A 33 2.86 16.24 10.30
C GLY A 33 3.87 17.21 10.91
N ASP A 34 3.34 18.17 11.67
CA ASP A 34 4.10 19.13 12.47
C ASP A 34 3.56 19.09 13.91
N ASP A 35 4.40 18.72 14.87
CA ASP A 35 4.05 18.65 16.28
C ASP A 35 3.84 20.03 16.93
N ARG A 36 4.20 21.11 16.23
CA ARG A 36 4.17 22.48 16.75
C ARG A 36 2.84 23.20 16.49
N ILE A 37 2.00 22.67 15.63
CA ILE A 37 0.73 23.30 15.24
C ILE A 37 -0.43 22.43 15.74
N ARG A 38 -1.46 23.06 16.33
CA ARG A 38 -2.70 22.39 16.76
C ARG A 38 -3.59 22.03 15.56
N THR A 39 -3.07 21.23 14.64
CA THR A 39 -3.82 20.69 13.50
C THR A 39 -3.84 19.18 13.61
N ILE A 40 -4.99 18.56 13.31
CA ILE A 40 -5.12 17.11 13.22
C ILE A 40 -4.51 16.70 11.88
N PHE A 41 -3.36 16.05 11.92
CA PHE A 41 -2.76 15.44 10.73
C PHE A 41 -3.33 14.03 10.55
N PRO A 42 -3.48 13.57 9.30
CA PRO A 42 -3.73 12.17 9.00
C PRO A 42 -2.74 11.26 9.71
N LYS A 43 -3.20 10.10 10.15
CA LYS A 43 -2.35 9.05 10.70
C LYS A 43 -1.27 8.68 9.69
N VAL A 44 -0.09 8.33 10.20
CA VAL A 44 0.99 7.77 9.39
C VAL A 44 0.46 6.53 8.66
N PRO A 45 0.62 6.44 7.32
CA PRO A 45 0.24 5.25 6.57
C PRO A 45 1.10 4.06 6.99
N GLU A 46 0.48 2.88 7.00
CA GLU A 46 1.12 1.63 7.36
C GLU A 46 1.59 0.94 6.08
N VAL A 47 2.83 0.47 6.07
CA VAL A 47 3.44 -0.20 4.92
C VAL A 47 3.74 -1.63 5.30
N SER A 48 3.42 -2.56 4.42
CA SER A 48 3.70 -3.97 4.62
C SER A 48 4.10 -4.65 3.31
N ILE A 49 4.81 -5.76 3.43
CA ILE A 49 5.24 -6.58 2.30
C ILE A 49 4.74 -8.01 2.50
N ASP A 50 4.23 -8.62 1.44
CA ASP A 50 3.89 -10.05 1.39
C ASP A 50 4.40 -10.63 0.08
N GLY A 51 5.48 -11.42 0.15
CA GLY A 51 6.26 -11.81 -1.02
C GLY A 51 6.72 -10.58 -1.81
N SER A 52 6.33 -10.46 -3.08
CA SER A 52 6.62 -9.30 -3.93
C SER A 52 5.54 -8.22 -3.90
N VAL A 53 4.50 -8.33 -3.06
CA VAL A 53 3.39 -7.37 -3.02
C VAL A 53 3.59 -6.35 -1.91
N LEU A 54 3.91 -5.12 -2.28
CA LEU A 54 3.96 -3.96 -1.40
C LEU A 54 2.54 -3.44 -1.17
N SER A 55 2.14 -3.34 0.08
CA SER A 55 0.82 -2.86 0.49
C SER A 55 0.96 -1.60 1.33
N ILE A 56 0.11 -0.61 1.05
CA ILE A 56 0.09 0.66 1.80
C ILE A 56 -1.35 0.89 2.25
N TYR A 57 -1.56 0.82 3.56
CA TYR A 57 -2.82 1.10 4.21
C TYR A 57 -2.83 2.54 4.73
N SER A 58 -3.95 3.24 4.55
CA SER A 58 -4.16 4.56 5.15
C SER A 58 -5.46 4.61 5.93
N ALA A 59 -5.38 4.92 7.22
CA ALA A 59 -6.57 5.11 8.05
C ALA A 59 -7.39 6.33 7.62
N ASP A 60 -6.71 7.39 7.18
CA ASP A 60 -7.29 8.65 6.70
C ASP A 60 -7.10 8.80 5.19
N SER A 61 -7.88 9.66 4.54
CA SER A 61 -7.68 9.91 3.11
C SER A 61 -6.39 10.69 2.84
N LEU A 62 -5.62 10.23 1.86
CA LEU A 62 -4.39 10.87 1.39
C LEU A 62 -4.48 11.05 -0.12
N SER A 63 -4.44 12.29 -0.59
CA SER A 63 -4.28 12.61 -2.01
C SER A 63 -2.81 12.90 -2.32
N ASP A 64 -2.38 12.64 -3.54
CA ASP A 64 -1.04 13.01 -4.02
C ASP A 64 0.11 12.40 -3.19
N LEU A 65 -0.10 11.19 -2.65
CA LEU A 65 0.96 10.43 -1.98
C LEU A 65 1.88 9.85 -3.05
N THR A 66 3.14 10.30 -3.07
CA THR A 66 4.16 9.74 -3.95
C THR A 66 4.86 8.59 -3.26
N ILE A 67 4.89 7.43 -3.92
CA ILE A 67 5.52 6.21 -3.46
C ILE A 67 6.69 5.92 -4.39
N THR A 68 7.89 5.84 -3.83
CA THR A 68 9.09 5.45 -4.58
C THR A 68 9.70 4.22 -3.92
N VAL A 69 10.04 3.21 -4.70
CA VAL A 69 10.84 2.06 -4.23
C VAL A 69 12.15 2.04 -4.98
N VAL A 70 13.25 1.95 -4.23
CA VAL A 70 14.60 1.84 -4.77
C VAL A 70 15.25 0.54 -4.34
N ASP A 71 16.09 -0.03 -5.21
CA ASP A 71 16.96 -1.16 -4.87
C ASP A 71 18.21 -0.71 -4.08
N ALA A 72 19.05 -1.68 -3.71
CA ALA A 72 20.27 -1.46 -2.94
C ALA A 72 21.28 -0.55 -3.66
N GLU A 73 21.26 -0.54 -5.00
CA GLU A 73 22.08 0.32 -5.86
C GLU A 73 21.49 1.73 -6.03
N GLY A 74 20.28 1.97 -5.48
CA GLY A 74 19.59 3.25 -5.53
C GLY A 74 18.82 3.49 -6.83
N LYS A 75 18.64 2.46 -7.67
CA LYS A 75 17.81 2.54 -8.88
C LYS A 75 16.34 2.47 -8.47
N VAL A 76 15.55 3.37 -9.03
CA VAL A 76 14.09 3.41 -8.86
C VAL A 76 13.47 2.24 -9.63
N ILE A 77 12.75 1.38 -8.92
CA ILE A 77 12.00 0.25 -9.49
C ILE A 77 10.49 0.49 -9.53
N LEU A 78 9.98 1.41 -8.70
CA LEU A 78 8.60 1.85 -8.68
C LEU A 78 8.57 3.35 -8.33
N GLU A 79 7.78 4.13 -9.05
CA GLU A 79 7.43 5.50 -8.70
C GLU A 79 5.99 5.78 -9.13
N GLU A 80 5.11 5.99 -8.16
CA GLU A 80 3.68 6.18 -8.38
C GLU A 80 3.15 7.33 -7.52
N CYS A 81 2.23 8.13 -8.08
CA CYS A 81 1.53 9.18 -7.34
C CYS A 81 0.05 8.86 -7.29
N ILE A 82 -0.48 8.66 -6.08
CA ILE A 82 -1.80 8.07 -5.88
C ILE A 82 -2.65 8.86 -4.90
N THR A 83 -3.94 8.54 -4.90
CA THR A 83 -4.87 8.89 -3.84
C THR A 83 -5.36 7.61 -3.17
N ILE A 84 -5.31 7.55 -1.84
CA ILE A 84 -5.83 6.45 -1.02
C ILE A 84 -7.02 7.00 -0.22
N SER A 85 -8.18 6.36 -0.31
CA SER A 85 -9.34 6.76 0.52
C SER A 85 -9.16 6.29 1.97
N SER A 86 -9.93 6.88 2.88
CA SER A 86 -9.88 6.51 4.30
C SER A 86 -10.24 5.04 4.50
N GLY A 87 -9.36 4.32 5.19
CA GLY A 87 -9.53 2.90 5.50
C GLY A 87 -9.19 1.96 4.35
N GLU A 88 -8.64 2.46 3.23
CA GLU A 88 -8.26 1.63 2.09
C GLU A 88 -6.79 1.20 2.13
N THR A 89 -6.53 0.10 1.43
CA THR A 89 -5.19 -0.41 1.15
C THR A 89 -5.00 -0.45 -0.35
N VAL A 90 -3.85 0.03 -0.81
CA VAL A 90 -3.39 -0.10 -2.20
C VAL A 90 -2.26 -1.11 -2.27
N HIS A 91 -2.14 -1.78 -3.42
CA HIS A 91 -1.17 -2.84 -3.62
C HIS A 91 -0.34 -2.61 -4.87
N PHE A 92 0.95 -2.91 -4.79
CA PHE A 92 1.90 -2.83 -5.89
C PHE A 92 2.69 -4.13 -5.97
N THR A 93 2.63 -4.79 -7.12
CA THR A 93 3.49 -5.95 -7.38
C THR A 93 4.88 -5.45 -7.79
N LEU A 94 5.87 -5.78 -6.98
CA LEU A 94 7.29 -5.57 -7.27
C LEU A 94 7.85 -6.76 -8.07
N GLY A 95 9.09 -6.65 -8.53
CA GLY A 95 9.79 -7.77 -9.16
C GLY A 95 10.11 -8.90 -8.17
N GLU A 96 10.40 -10.09 -8.70
CA GLU A 96 10.77 -11.28 -7.90
C GLU A 96 12.27 -11.36 -7.58
N ILE A 97 12.99 -10.26 -7.72
CA ILE A 97 14.44 -10.25 -7.46
C ILE A 97 14.63 -10.08 -5.95
N THR A 98 15.17 -11.12 -5.32
CA THR A 98 15.53 -11.10 -3.91
C THR A 98 16.62 -10.06 -3.66
N GLY A 99 16.43 -9.23 -2.63
CA GLY A 99 17.34 -8.11 -2.36
C GLY A 99 16.85 -7.18 -1.27
N MET A 100 17.70 -6.22 -0.92
CA MET A 100 17.35 -5.14 0.01
C MET A 100 16.77 -3.97 -0.78
N TYR A 101 15.63 -3.47 -0.31
CA TYR A 101 14.90 -2.37 -0.93
C TYR A 101 14.57 -1.31 0.12
N GLN A 102 14.35 -0.09 -0.37
CA GLN A 102 13.86 0.99 0.45
C GLN A 102 12.59 1.57 -0.18
N VAL A 103 11.51 1.62 0.60
CA VAL A 103 10.30 2.37 0.26
C VAL A 103 10.43 3.78 0.80
N ARG A 104 10.01 4.76 0.00
CA ARG A 104 9.95 6.18 0.34
C ARG A 104 8.55 6.69 0.06
N LEU A 105 7.92 7.27 1.07
CA LEU A 105 6.63 7.93 0.95
C LEU A 105 6.85 9.43 1.06
N SER A 106 6.45 10.19 0.06
CA SER A 106 6.54 11.65 0.03
C SER A 106 5.17 12.26 -0.12
N HIS A 107 4.85 13.22 0.74
CA HIS A 107 3.56 13.89 0.77
C HIS A 107 3.68 15.30 1.38
N LYS A 108 2.66 16.14 1.23
CA LYS A 108 2.66 17.48 1.85
C LYS A 108 2.79 17.45 3.38
N TYR A 109 2.40 16.35 4.03
CA TYR A 109 2.57 16.17 5.47
C TYR A 109 3.98 15.73 5.87
N GLY A 110 4.81 15.30 4.92
CA GLY A 110 6.21 14.98 5.18
C GLY A 110 6.73 13.82 4.34
N TYR A 111 7.78 13.19 4.85
CA TYR A 111 8.52 12.13 4.17
C TYR A 111 8.77 10.98 5.15
N LEU A 112 8.56 9.77 4.68
CA LEU A 112 8.79 8.54 5.42
C LEU A 112 9.64 7.61 4.57
N GLN A 113 10.49 6.82 5.23
CA GLN A 113 11.31 5.81 4.57
C GLN A 113 11.38 4.55 5.43
N GLY A 114 11.39 3.39 4.80
CA GLY A 114 11.56 2.10 5.46
C GLY A 114 12.32 1.14 4.58
N ASP A 115 13.12 0.29 5.19
CA ASP A 115 13.89 -0.74 4.49
C ASP A 115 13.16 -2.08 4.64
N PHE A 116 13.18 -2.89 3.59
CA PHE A 116 12.59 -4.23 3.57
C PHE A 116 13.39 -5.16 2.65
N ILE A 117 13.12 -6.46 2.77
CA ILE A 117 13.77 -7.50 1.98
C ILE A 117 12.68 -8.21 1.16
N LEU A 118 12.98 -8.42 -0.12
CA LEU A 118 12.27 -9.37 -1.00
C LEU A 118 13.07 -10.65 -1.12
#